data_AF-A0A9W2W3Y5-F1
#
_entry.id   AF-A0A9W2W3Y5-F1
#
_cell.length_a   1.000
_cell.length_b   1.000
_cell.length_c   1.000
_cell.angle_alpha   90.00
_cell.angle_beta   90.00
_cell.angle_gamma   90.00
#
_symmetry.space_group_name_H-M   'P 1'
#
loop_
_entity.id
_entity.type
_entity.pdbx_description
1 polymer ?
#
loop_
_entity_poly.entity_id
_entity_poly.type
_entity_poly.pdbx_seq_one_letter_code
_entity_poly.pdbx_strand_id
1 'polypeptide(L)'
;MASREVTITVRLIRSFEHRNFKPIVYRGVNLDQTTKEFIVFLKQDIPLRTSLPPPFRNYKYDKLKIVHQAHKSKTNELVLSLEDDDRLMLKEDSTLRASGIAHETEIAFFCEEDYKNYKANPISSW
;
A
#
# COMPACT_ATOMS: atom_id res chain seq x y z
N MET A 1 3.28 -9.70 27.85
CA MET A 1 3.94 -10.07 26.57
C MET A 1 3.90 -8.84 25.71
N ALA A 2 5.04 -8.29 25.28
CA ALA A 2 5.04 -7.15 24.39
C ALA A 2 4.48 -7.60 23.04
N SER A 3 3.22 -7.26 22.77
CA SER A 3 2.67 -7.27 21.42
C SER A 3 3.71 -6.55 20.56
N ARG A 4 4.33 -7.25 19.60
CA ARG A 4 5.30 -6.64 18.68
C ARG A 4 4.52 -5.71 17.75
N GLU A 5 4.14 -4.56 18.30
CA GLU A 5 3.50 -3.46 17.60
C GLU A 5 4.46 -2.98 16.53
N VAL A 6 4.11 -3.24 15.26
CA VAL A 6 4.94 -2.81 14.16
C VAL A 6 4.46 -1.48 13.60
N THR A 7 5.43 -0.70 13.13
CA THR A 7 5.15 0.50 12.35
C THR A 7 5.29 0.14 10.88
N ILE A 8 4.27 0.49 10.08
CA ILE A 8 4.28 0.34 8.63
C ILE A 8 3.92 1.66 7.97
N THR A 9 4.42 1.87 6.76
CA THR A 9 4.07 3.04 5.94
C THR A 9 3.19 2.60 4.78
N VAL A 10 2.00 3.20 4.67
CA VAL A 10 1.07 2.96 3.58
C VAL A 10 1.09 4.17 2.64
N ARG A 11 1.55 3.97 1.40
CA ARG A 11 1.51 4.96 0.33
C ARG A 11 0.16 4.86 -0.37
N LEU A 12 -0.68 5.87 -0.20
CA LEU A 12 -1.91 6.00 -0.97
C LEU A 12 -1.55 6.47 -2.38
N ILE A 13 -1.71 5.63 -3.39
CA ILE A 13 -1.45 6.00 -4.79
C ILE A 13 -2.78 6.41 -5.41
N ARG A 14 -2.86 7.67 -5.81
CA ARG A 14 -4.04 8.23 -6.50
C ARG A 14 -3.90 8.16 -8.02
N SER A 15 -2.68 8.23 -8.54
CA SER A 15 -2.42 8.14 -9.97
C SER A 15 -1.02 7.61 -10.25
N PHE A 16 -0.95 6.55 -11.05
CA PHE A 16 0.30 5.99 -11.54
C PHE A 16 0.95 6.91 -12.59
N GLU A 17 0.16 7.39 -13.54
CA GLU A 17 0.61 8.23 -14.66
C GLU A 17 1.27 9.53 -14.19
N HIS A 18 0.66 10.21 -13.21
CA HIS A 18 1.16 11.47 -12.63
C HIS A 18 2.06 11.25 -11.42
N ARG A 19 2.37 9.99 -11.07
CA ARG A 19 3.20 9.64 -9.92
C ARG A 19 2.72 10.25 -8.60
N ASN A 20 1.40 10.35 -8.44
CA ASN A 20 0.77 11.07 -7.35
C ASN A 20 0.44 10.11 -6.20
N PHE A 21 1.21 10.20 -5.11
CA PHE A 21 0.99 9.40 -3.91
C PHE A 21 1.19 10.20 -2.61
N LYS A 22 0.60 9.70 -1.52
CA LYS A 22 0.75 10.27 -0.17
C LYS A 22 1.07 9.17 0.85
N PRO A 23 2.21 9.21 1.54
CA PRO A 23 2.52 8.25 2.60
C PRO A 23 1.77 8.56 3.89
N ILE A 24 1.32 7.51 4.58
CA ILE A 24 0.71 7.56 5.91
C ILE A 24 1.38 6.50 6.77
N VAL A 25 1.82 6.89 7.97
CA VAL A 25 2.44 5.97 8.92
C VAL A 25 1.38 5.42 9.86
N TYR A 26 1.29 4.09 9.93
CA TYR A 26 0.44 3.35 10.85
C TYR A 26 1.32 2.69 11.90
N ARG A 27 1.04 2.96 13.18
CA ARG A 27 1.74 2.39 14.34
C ARG A 27 0.83 1.37 15.01
N GLY A 28 1.40 0.39 15.70
CA GLY A 28 0.60 -0.61 16.43
C GLY A 28 -0.12 -1.61 15.52
N VAL A 29 0.38 -1.83 14.31
CA VAL A 29 -0.30 -2.74 13.36
C VAL A 29 -0.11 -4.18 13.81
N ASN A 30 -1.21 -4.93 13.91
CA ASN A 30 -1.19 -6.36 14.16
C ASN A 30 -0.80 -7.11 12.88
N LEU A 31 0.34 -7.80 12.86
CA LEU A 31 0.79 -8.55 11.68
C LEU A 31 0.05 -9.88 11.47
N ASP A 32 -0.64 -10.38 12.50
CA ASP A 32 -1.36 -11.64 12.45
C ASP A 32 -2.80 -11.46 11.95
N GLN A 33 -3.25 -10.21 11.75
CA GLN A 33 -4.51 -9.92 11.05
C GLN A 33 -4.39 -10.23 9.55
N THR A 34 -5.52 -10.50 8.90
CA THR A 34 -5.57 -10.74 7.46
C THR A 34 -5.39 -9.45 6.67
N THR A 35 -4.88 -9.58 5.44
CA THR A 35 -4.79 -8.46 4.50
C THR A 35 -6.16 -7.84 4.25
N LYS A 36 -7.21 -8.67 4.17
CA LYS A 36 -8.59 -8.20 4.00
C LYS A 36 -9.06 -7.32 5.14
N GLU A 37 -8.87 -7.75 6.40
CA GLU A 37 -9.21 -6.93 7.57
C GLU A 37 -8.46 -5.61 7.56
N PHE A 38 -7.19 -5.63 7.20
CA PHE A 38 -6.37 -4.43 7.12
C PHE A 38 -6.86 -3.47 6.01
N ILE A 39 -7.25 -3.98 4.83
CA ILE A 39 -7.86 -3.17 3.76
C ILE A 39 -9.17 -2.53 4.22
N VAL A 40 -10.03 -3.28 4.92
CA VAL A 40 -11.30 -2.75 5.46
C VAL A 40 -11.02 -1.62 6.44
N PHE A 41 -10.06 -1.80 7.35
CA PHE A 41 -9.63 -0.77 8.27
C PHE A 41 -9.14 0.49 7.53
N LEU A 42 -8.26 0.35 6.54
CA LEU A 42 -7.77 1.48 5.75
C LEU A 42 -8.91 2.23 5.04
N LYS A 43 -9.86 1.51 4.44
CA LYS A 43 -11.02 2.10 3.76
C LYS A 43 -11.91 2.92 4.69
N GLN A 44 -11.98 2.56 5.97
CA GLN A 44 -12.75 3.30 6.97
C GLN A 44 -11.97 4.50 7.53
N ASP A 45 -10.67 4.33 7.74
CA ASP A 45 -9.80 5.33 8.36
C ASP A 45 -9.42 6.47 7.39
N ILE A 46 -9.11 6.17 6.12
CA ILE A 46 -8.66 7.15 5.13
C ILE A 46 -9.66 8.32 4.94
N PRO A 47 -10.97 8.09 4.76
CA PRO A 47 -11.95 9.18 4.61
C PRO A 47 -12.04 10.10 5.83
N LEU A 48 -11.76 9.58 7.03
CA LEU A 48 -11.84 10.32 8.30
C LEU A 48 -10.60 11.18 8.58
N ARG A 49 -9.48 10.92 7.91
CA ARG A 49 -8.22 11.67 8.10
C ARG A 49 -8.29 13.07 7.49
N THR A 50 -8.65 14.05 8.30
CA THR A 50 -8.71 15.47 7.91
C THR A 50 -7.38 16.04 7.38
N SER A 51 -6.25 15.42 7.73
CA SER A 51 -4.91 15.76 7.21
C SER A 51 -4.69 15.36 5.75
N LEU A 52 -5.57 14.53 5.17
CA LEU A 52 -5.49 14.12 3.77
C LEU A 52 -6.32 15.03 2.86
N PRO A 53 -5.77 15.44 1.70
CA PRO A 53 -6.54 16.16 0.69
C PRO A 53 -7.78 15.36 0.24
N PRO A 54 -8.92 16.02 -0.07
CA PRO A 54 -10.13 15.35 -0.56
C PRO A 54 -9.89 14.35 -1.71
N PRO A 55 -9.00 14.61 -2.69
CA PRO A 55 -8.72 13.65 -3.76
C PRO A 55 -8.15 12.31 -3.28
N PHE A 56 -7.46 12.27 -2.14
CA PHE A 56 -6.98 11.01 -1.56
C PHE A 56 -8.03 10.34 -0.68
N ARG A 57 -8.92 11.11 -0.05
CA ARG A 57 -9.97 10.60 0.84
C ARG A 57 -11.12 9.95 0.09
N ASN A 58 -11.49 10.51 -1.06
CA ASN A 58 -12.64 10.09 -1.85
C ASN A 58 -12.27 9.16 -3.02
N TYR A 59 -11.03 8.66 -3.05
CA TYR A 59 -10.54 7.79 -4.12
C TYR A 59 -10.77 6.31 -3.78
N LYS A 60 -10.97 5.50 -4.83
CA LYS A 60 -11.18 4.06 -4.70
C LYS A 60 -9.82 3.37 -4.49
N TYR A 61 -9.68 2.64 -3.39
CA TYR A 61 -8.53 1.78 -3.15
C TYR A 61 -9.00 0.37 -2.89
N ASP A 62 -8.30 -0.64 -3.39
CA ASP A 62 -8.74 -2.04 -3.27
C ASP A 62 -7.60 -3.05 -3.20
N LYS A 63 -6.39 -2.72 -3.68
CA LYS A 63 -5.23 -3.61 -3.61
C LYS A 63 -4.06 -3.02 -2.85
N LEU A 64 -3.33 -3.92 -2.18
CA LEU A 64 -2.07 -3.64 -1.49
C LEU A 64 -0.92 -4.35 -2.21
N LYS A 65 0.20 -3.64 -2.37
CA LYS A 65 1.46 -4.21 -2.88
C LYS A 65 2.65 -3.72 -2.05
N ILE A 66 3.59 -4.61 -1.76
CA ILE A 66 4.83 -4.23 -1.08
C ILE A 66 5.69 -3.37 -2.01
N VAL A 67 6.09 -2.20 -1.54
CA VAL A 67 7.01 -1.30 -2.25
C VAL A 67 8.43 -1.54 -1.78
N HIS A 68 8.63 -1.64 -0.48
CA HIS A 68 9.94 -1.79 0.12
C HIS A 68 9.84 -2.58 1.43
N GLN A 69 10.70 -3.58 1.60
CA GLN A 69 10.87 -4.29 2.86
C GLN A 69 12.07 -3.70 3.60
N ALA A 70 11.92 -3.48 4.90
CA ALA A 70 13.01 -3.05 5.75
C ALA A 70 14.23 -3.97 5.56
N HIS A 71 15.40 -3.37 5.41
CA HIS A 71 16.69 -4.04 5.18
C HIS A 71 16.90 -4.70 3.80
N LYS A 72 15.99 -4.52 2.83
CA LYS A 72 16.27 -4.84 1.42
C LYS A 72 16.66 -3.58 0.64
N SER A 73 17.21 -3.73 -0.56
CA SER A 73 17.51 -2.58 -1.41
C SER A 73 16.23 -1.82 -1.76
N LYS A 74 16.24 -0.51 -1.57
CA LYS A 74 15.16 0.37 -2.02
C LYS A 74 15.22 0.45 -3.55
N THR A 75 14.14 0.07 -4.22
CA THR A 75 14.05 0.25 -5.67
C THR A 75 13.97 1.74 -5.99
N ASN A 76 14.56 2.16 -7.12
CA ASN A 76 14.51 3.55 -7.59
C ASN A 76 13.12 3.96 -8.14
N GLU A 77 12.11 3.09 -8.00
CA GLU A 77 10.77 3.33 -8.51
C GLU A 77 9.97 4.22 -7.55
N LEU A 78 9.64 5.41 -8.05
CA LEU A 78 9.04 6.48 -7.23
C LEU A 78 7.60 6.16 -6.79
N VAL A 79 6.86 5.38 -7.58
CA VAL A 79 5.42 5.18 -7.37
C VAL A 79 5.12 3.77 -6.91
N LEU A 80 5.29 2.80 -7.81
CA LEU A 80 5.11 1.38 -7.57
C LEU A 80 5.80 0.61 -8.71
N SER A 81 6.46 -0.48 -8.38
CA SER A 81 7.01 -1.39 -9.39
C SER A 81 5.92 -2.08 -10.18
N LEU A 82 6.13 -2.32 -11.48
CA LEU A 82 5.28 -3.20 -12.30
C LEU A 82 5.73 -4.68 -12.24
N GLU A 83 6.88 -4.96 -11.61
CA GLU A 83 7.50 -6.28 -11.55
C GLU A 83 7.05 -7.06 -10.30
N ASP A 84 7.29 -8.38 -10.31
CA ASP A 84 7.09 -9.29 -9.17
C ASP A 84 5.70 -9.24 -8.50
N ASP A 85 4.63 -9.04 -9.29
CA ASP A 85 3.25 -9.00 -8.79
C ASP A 85 2.85 -10.26 -8.01
N ASP A 86 3.27 -11.44 -8.48
CA ASP A 86 2.97 -12.72 -7.83
C ASP A 86 3.49 -12.82 -6.39
N ARG A 87 4.57 -12.10 -6.07
CA ARG A 87 5.21 -12.13 -4.75
C ARG A 87 4.88 -10.92 -3.90
N LEU A 88 4.72 -9.76 -4.51
CA LEU A 88 4.60 -8.49 -3.80
C LEU A 88 3.14 -8.03 -3.62
N MET A 89 2.20 -8.53 -4.42
CA MET A 89 0.77 -8.27 -4.17
C MET A 89 0.27 -9.08 -2.98
N LEU A 90 -0.34 -8.38 -2.01
CA LEU A 90 -0.86 -9.05 -0.83
C LEU A 90 -2.15 -9.80 -1.18
N LYS A 91 -2.22 -11.05 -0.77
CA LYS A 91 -3.43 -11.88 -0.90
C LYS A 91 -4.37 -11.62 0.27
N GLU A 92 -5.64 -11.38 -0.03
CA GLU A 92 -6.65 -10.99 0.95
C GLU A 92 -6.80 -12.00 2.11
N ASP A 93 -6.70 -13.29 1.80
CA ASP A 93 -6.83 -14.39 2.76
C ASP A 93 -5.54 -14.67 3.55
N SER A 94 -4.42 -14.03 3.19
CA SER A 94 -3.13 -14.18 3.90
C SER A 94 -2.96 -13.12 4.97
N THR A 95 -2.32 -13.49 6.08
CA THR A 95 -1.95 -12.52 7.13
C THR A 95 -0.88 -11.56 6.62
N LEU A 96 -0.80 -10.36 7.20
CA LEU A 96 0.22 -9.39 6.84
C LEU A 96 1.63 -9.99 7.00
N ARG A 97 1.87 -10.74 8.07
CA ARG A 97 3.11 -11.49 8.30
C ARG A 97 3.41 -12.48 7.18
N ALA A 98 2.42 -13.30 6.80
CA ALA A 98 2.60 -14.33 5.77
C ALA A 98 2.85 -13.71 4.38
N SER A 99 2.28 -12.54 4.13
CA SER A 99 2.53 -11.74 2.93
C SER A 99 3.91 -11.06 2.93
N GLY A 100 4.72 -11.21 3.99
CA GLY A 100 6.07 -10.63 4.08
C GLY A 100 6.12 -9.20 4.60
N ILE A 101 5.07 -8.73 5.30
CA ILE A 101 5.09 -7.45 6.00
C ILE A 101 5.79 -7.60 7.35
N ALA A 102 6.71 -6.67 7.62
CA ALA A 102 7.44 -6.56 8.87
C ALA A 102 7.50 -5.10 9.35
N HIS A 103 8.17 -4.85 10.48
CA HIS A 103 8.50 -3.50 10.93
C HIS A 103 9.17 -2.69 9.82
N GLU A 104 8.77 -1.43 9.68
CA GLU A 104 9.28 -0.47 8.67
C GLU A 104 9.06 -0.90 7.21
N THR A 105 8.13 -1.83 6.96
CA THR A 105 7.73 -2.14 5.58
C THR A 105 6.91 -0.98 5.00
N GLU A 106 7.23 -0.61 3.77
CA GLU A 106 6.43 0.31 2.96
C GLU A 106 5.55 -0.48 1.99
N ILE A 107 4.25 -0.23 2.03
CA ILE A 107 3.27 -0.80 1.12
C ILE A 107 2.53 0.30 0.38
N ALA A 108 2.08 0.01 -0.83
CA ALA A 108 1.20 0.85 -1.62
C ALA A 108 -0.23 0.38 -1.51
N PHE A 109 -1.17 1.32 -1.42
CA PHE A 109 -2.61 1.09 -1.50
C PHE A 109 -3.15 1.85 -2.71
N PHE A 110 -3.80 1.15 -3.64
CA PHE A 110 -4.18 1.66 -4.95
C PHE A 110 -5.42 0.97 -5.51
N CYS A 111 -5.93 1.48 -6.64
CA CYS A 111 -6.99 0.82 -7.40
C CYS A 111 -6.41 -0.20 -8.40
N GLU A 112 -6.86 -1.45 -8.34
CA GLU A 112 -6.41 -2.50 -9.25
C GLU A 112 -6.67 -2.18 -10.72
N GLU A 113 -7.81 -1.56 -11.02
CA GLU A 113 -8.17 -1.17 -12.39
C GLU A 113 -7.16 -0.17 -12.96
N ASP A 114 -6.85 0.89 -12.20
CA ASP A 114 -5.88 1.91 -12.61
C ASP A 114 -4.47 1.30 -12.76
N TYR A 115 -4.11 0.35 -11.90
CA TYR A 115 -2.84 -0.39 -12.00
C TYR A 115 -2.77 -1.24 -13.26
N LYS A 116 -3.83 -2.01 -13.57
CA LYS A 116 -3.91 -2.84 -14.79
C LYS A 116 -3.85 -1.98 -16.05
N ASN A 117 -4.56 -0.85 -16.05
CA ASN A 117 -4.54 0.12 -17.16
C ASN A 117 -3.13 0.69 -17.37
N TYR A 118 -2.47 1.14 -16.30
CA TYR A 118 -1.10 1.64 -16.36
C TYR A 118 -0.09 0.56 -16.77
N LYS A 119 -0.28 -0.70 -16.32
CA LYS A 119 0.57 -1.82 -16.72
C LYS A 119 0.42 -2.17 -18.21
N ALA A 120 -0.80 -2.09 -18.74
CA ALA A 120 -1.07 -2.32 -20.16
C ALA A 120 -0.55 -1.18 -21.04
N ASN A 121 -0.58 0.07 -20.55
CA ASN A 121 -0.10 1.25 -21.25
C ASN A 121 0.66 2.17 -20.29
N PRO A 122 1.97 1.93 -20.07
CA PRO A 122 2.76 2.70 -19.12
C PRO A 122 3.09 4.09 -19.69
N ILE A 123 2.13 4.99 -19.65
CA ILE A 123 2.28 6.39 -20.04
C ILE A 123 2.56 7.20 -18.77
N SER A 124 3.72 7.84 -18.70
CA SER A 124 4.00 8.85 -17.67
C SER A 124 3.58 10.22 -18.20
N SER A 125 2.63 10.86 -17.54
CA SER A 125 2.17 12.22 -17.88
C SER A 125 2.78 13.21 -16.88
N TRP A 126 3.64 14.09 -17.39
CA TRP A 126 4.41 15.09 -16.63
C TRP A 126 3.59 16.34 -16.31
#